data_AF-A0A7Y1X780-F1
#
_entry.id   AF-A0A7Y1X780-F1
#
_cell.length_a   1.000
_cell.length_b   1.000
_cell.length_c   1.000
_cell.angle_alpha   90.00
_cell.angle_beta   90.00
_cell.angle_gamma   90.00
#
_symmetry.space_group_name_H-M   'P 1'
#
loop_
_entity.id
_entity.type
_entity.pdbx_description
1 polymer ?
#
loop_
_entity_poly.entity_id
_entity_poly.type
_entity_poly.pdbx_seq_one_letter_code
_entity_poly.pdbx_strand_id
1 'polypeptide(L)'
;MSRQDRKALKAEQKAAKLAKKQAAKERAANSPTRRLIKQHAPTIFGIRIPGFFKIHMRYAKRSFTTWFVLFIAPFVISVILMGQIARTFFDLNPSDIQLFIIAFFLIAVAFFCAERNRDFRKAYVLAIPALVLVYGVIGLFTDTDPFPGNLFKFAVLSALPALWLWQRARDKGYKMLSDGADKDYRPGRDLYMDGQYAQAFTHLEPAAKRGHMKSLYLLGHAHEHGQGRDQDRVRAARFYDKASRKGYAKARRAFDDLFESFDATEIKAFETELGVIGSEELF
;
A
#
# COMPACT_ATOMS: atom_id res chain seq x y z
N MET A 1 -9.03 -48.28 -7.80
CA MET A 1 -9.56 -47.18 -6.96
C MET A 1 -10.87 -46.66 -7.53
N SER A 2 -11.95 -46.85 -6.75
CA SER A 2 -13.32 -46.44 -7.08
C SER A 2 -13.46 -44.91 -7.08
N ARG A 3 -14.57 -44.40 -7.64
CA ARG A 3 -14.89 -42.96 -7.61
C ARG A 3 -15.09 -42.44 -6.18
N GLN A 4 -15.58 -43.28 -5.26
CA GLN A 4 -15.72 -42.95 -3.85
C GLN A 4 -14.36 -42.85 -3.16
N ASP A 5 -13.44 -43.77 -3.45
CA ASP A 5 -12.08 -43.76 -2.88
C ASP A 5 -11.30 -42.51 -3.32
N ARG A 6 -11.45 -42.08 -4.57
CA ARG A 6 -10.83 -40.84 -5.07
C ARG A 6 -11.40 -39.59 -4.40
N LYS A 7 -12.70 -39.58 -4.06
CA LYS A 7 -13.33 -38.45 -3.34
C LYS A 7 -12.90 -38.41 -1.88
N ALA A 8 -12.84 -39.56 -1.21
CA ALA A 8 -12.35 -39.68 0.15
C ALA A 8 -10.88 -39.21 0.26
N LEU A 9 -10.02 -39.68 -0.64
CA LEU A 9 -8.60 -39.27 -0.69
C LEU A 9 -8.44 -37.75 -0.89
N LYS A 10 -9.24 -37.14 -1.77
CA LYS A 10 -9.22 -35.68 -1.98
C LYS A 10 -9.74 -34.90 -0.77
N ALA A 11 -10.76 -35.40 -0.09
CA ALA A 11 -11.30 -34.77 1.12
C ALA A 11 -10.28 -34.82 2.27
N GLU A 12 -9.60 -35.96 2.42
CA GLU A 12 -8.55 -36.17 3.43
C GLU A 12 -7.33 -35.30 3.15
N GLN A 13 -6.86 -35.23 1.90
CA GLN A 13 -5.79 -34.31 1.50
C GLN A 13 -6.14 -32.84 1.75
N LYS A 14 -7.41 -32.45 1.51
CA LYS A 14 -7.90 -31.10 1.77
C LYS A 14 -7.97 -30.79 3.27
N ALA A 15 -8.43 -31.74 4.08
CA ALA A 15 -8.47 -31.63 5.54
C ALA A 15 -7.05 -31.53 6.12
N ALA A 16 -6.11 -32.37 5.67
CA ALA A 16 -4.71 -32.32 6.08
C ALA A 16 -4.04 -30.99 5.70
N LYS A 17 -4.33 -30.45 4.51
CA LYS A 17 -3.85 -29.14 4.08
C LYS A 17 -4.43 -28.01 4.92
N LEU A 18 -5.69 -28.11 5.34
CA LEU A 18 -6.36 -27.13 6.21
C LEU A 18 -5.78 -27.15 7.63
N ALA A 19 -5.59 -28.35 8.20
CA ALA A 19 -4.98 -28.54 9.51
C ALA A 19 -3.53 -28.04 9.56
N LYS A 20 -2.72 -28.35 8.54
CA LYS A 20 -1.33 -27.85 8.42
C LYS A 20 -1.29 -26.32 8.30
N LYS A 21 -2.27 -25.72 7.61
CA LYS A 21 -2.44 -24.26 7.50
C LYS A 21 -2.85 -23.63 8.83
N GLN A 22 -3.72 -24.27 9.62
CA GLN A 22 -4.11 -23.81 10.96
C GLN A 22 -2.93 -23.89 11.94
N ALA A 23 -2.22 -25.01 11.97
CA ALA A 23 -1.03 -25.18 12.80
C ALA A 23 0.09 -24.19 12.45
N ALA A 24 0.31 -23.91 11.16
CA ALA A 24 1.26 -22.89 10.71
C ALA A 24 0.83 -21.47 11.13
N LYS A 25 -0.48 -21.19 11.11
CA LYS A 25 -1.04 -19.89 11.52
C LYS A 25 -0.91 -19.67 13.02
N GLU A 26 -1.07 -20.71 13.83
CA GLU A 26 -0.86 -20.69 15.29
C GLU A 26 0.63 -20.56 15.66
N ARG A 27 1.53 -21.31 15.00
CA ARG A 27 2.98 -21.14 15.15
C ARG A 27 3.44 -19.73 14.76
N ALA A 28 2.90 -19.18 13.69
CA ALA A 28 3.16 -17.80 13.29
C ALA A 28 2.49 -16.77 14.23
N ALA A 29 1.43 -17.12 14.95
CA ALA A 29 0.81 -16.26 15.96
C ALA A 29 1.66 -16.16 17.24
N ASN A 30 2.36 -17.25 17.58
CA ASN A 30 3.21 -17.34 18.77
C ASN A 30 4.70 -17.10 18.50
N SER A 31 5.10 -16.66 17.31
CA SER A 31 6.51 -16.45 17.01
C SER A 31 7.11 -15.28 17.82
N PRO A 32 8.38 -15.40 18.28
CA PRO A 32 9.07 -14.36 19.05
C PRO A 32 9.08 -13.01 18.34
N THR A 33 9.26 -13.03 17.01
CA THR A 33 9.26 -11.86 16.13
C THR A 33 7.92 -11.14 16.14
N ARG A 34 6.80 -11.88 16.15
CA ARG A 34 5.46 -11.27 16.18
C ARG A 34 5.09 -10.74 17.56
N ARG A 35 5.66 -11.32 18.63
CA ARG A 35 5.58 -10.78 20.00
C ARG A 35 6.32 -9.44 20.10
N LEU A 36 7.55 -9.35 19.60
CA LEU A 36 8.33 -8.10 19.52
C LEU A 36 7.62 -7.02 18.69
N ILE A 37 7.04 -7.37 17.53
CA ILE A 37 6.26 -6.43 16.70
C ILE A 37 4.98 -5.96 17.40
N LYS A 38 4.37 -6.79 18.25
CA LYS A 38 3.23 -6.39 19.10
C LYS A 38 3.70 -5.45 20.22
N GLN A 39 4.82 -5.76 20.86
CA GLN A 39 5.37 -5.06 22.02
C GLN A 39 5.87 -3.65 21.67
N HIS A 40 6.35 -3.44 20.44
CA HIS A 40 6.81 -2.14 19.93
C HIS A 40 5.89 -1.52 18.87
N ALA A 41 4.64 -2.00 18.74
CA ALA A 41 3.67 -1.32 17.90
C ALA A 41 3.29 0.01 18.57
N PRO A 42 3.26 1.14 17.83
CA PRO A 42 2.86 2.41 18.43
C PRO A 42 1.41 2.29 18.92
N THR A 43 1.24 2.52 20.22
CA THR A 43 0.00 2.48 20.99
C THR A 43 -0.28 3.87 21.52
N ILE A 44 -1.53 4.32 21.44
CA ILE A 44 -2.02 5.53 22.12
C ILE A 44 -2.98 5.05 23.21
N PHE A 45 -2.72 5.39 24.47
CA PHE A 45 -3.47 4.90 25.64
C PHE A 45 -3.62 3.35 25.68
N GLY A 46 -2.58 2.61 25.30
CA GLY A 46 -2.59 1.13 25.26
C GLY A 46 -3.37 0.52 24.09
N ILE A 47 -4.06 1.33 23.27
CA ILE A 47 -4.78 0.88 22.09
C ILE A 47 -3.86 0.94 20.88
N ARG A 48 -3.76 -0.17 20.15
CA ARG A 48 -2.95 -0.25 18.93
C ARG A 48 -3.47 0.75 17.91
N ILE A 49 -2.61 1.67 17.47
CA ILE A 49 -3.01 2.65 16.44
C ILE A 49 -3.37 1.88 15.16
N PRO A 50 -4.60 2.00 14.64
CA PRO A 50 -5.01 1.36 13.40
C PRO A 50 -4.05 1.70 12.26
N GLY A 51 -3.81 0.76 11.35
CA GLY A 51 -2.88 0.97 10.23
C GLY A 51 -3.23 2.20 9.39
N PHE A 52 -4.53 2.50 9.29
CA PHE A 52 -5.09 3.67 8.63
C PHE A 52 -4.57 5.00 9.22
N PHE A 53 -4.58 5.18 10.54
CA PHE A 53 -4.12 6.42 11.18
C PHE A 53 -2.66 6.75 10.83
N LYS A 54 -1.81 5.73 10.71
CA LYS A 54 -0.40 5.90 10.30
C LYS A 54 -0.28 6.40 8.87
N ILE A 55 -1.20 6.01 7.99
CA ILE A 55 -1.24 6.48 6.61
C ILE A 55 -1.64 7.95 6.60
N HIS A 56 -2.70 8.34 7.32
CA HIS A 56 -3.14 9.74 7.40
C HIS A 56 -2.06 10.66 7.95
N MET A 57 -1.42 10.28 9.05
CA MET A 57 -0.33 11.08 9.64
C MET A 57 0.88 11.19 8.69
N ARG A 58 1.13 10.19 7.85
CA ARG A 58 2.20 10.25 6.84
C ARG A 58 1.85 11.22 5.70
N TYR A 59 0.61 11.22 5.23
CA TYR A 59 0.16 12.16 4.20
C TYR A 59 0.08 13.59 4.73
N ALA A 60 -0.46 13.79 5.94
CA ALA A 60 -0.54 15.10 6.59
C ALA A 60 0.84 15.76 6.74
N LYS A 61 1.85 14.99 7.18
CA LYS A 61 3.24 15.46 7.30
C LYS A 61 3.89 15.81 5.96
N ARG A 62 3.46 15.20 4.86
CA ARG A 62 4.05 15.41 3.53
C ARG A 62 3.39 16.54 2.76
N SER A 63 2.08 16.70 2.89
CA SER A 63 1.31 17.80 2.32
C SER A 63 -0.02 17.92 3.07
N PHE A 64 -0.09 18.89 3.97
CA PHE A 64 -1.29 19.15 4.77
C PHE A 64 -2.50 19.44 3.87
N THR A 65 -2.33 20.24 2.81
CA THR A 65 -3.39 20.56 1.85
C THR A 65 -3.96 19.33 1.16
N THR A 66 -3.09 18.41 0.71
CA THR A 66 -3.53 17.17 0.05
C THR A 66 -4.28 16.28 1.03
N TRP A 67 -3.79 16.17 2.26
CA TRP A 67 -4.46 15.42 3.32
C TRP A 67 -5.82 16.01 3.69
N PHE A 68 -5.91 17.33 3.82
CA PHE A 68 -7.14 18.06 4.14
C PHE A 68 -8.22 17.81 3.06
N VAL A 69 -7.87 17.98 1.79
CA VAL A 69 -8.78 17.81 0.64
C VAL A 69 -9.24 16.34 0.51
N LEU A 70 -8.36 15.38 0.73
CA LEU A 70 -8.71 13.96 0.56
C LEU A 70 -9.46 13.35 1.75
N PHE A 71 -9.43 13.99 2.92
CA PHE A 71 -9.93 13.37 4.14
C PHE A 71 -10.95 14.20 4.91
N ILE A 72 -10.69 15.49 5.10
CA ILE A 72 -11.60 16.36 5.86
C ILE A 72 -12.78 16.79 4.98
N ALA A 73 -12.52 17.17 3.72
CA ALA A 73 -13.60 17.62 2.84
C ALA A 73 -14.68 16.53 2.57
N PRO A 74 -14.34 15.27 2.26
CA PRO A 74 -15.34 14.22 2.08
C PRO A 74 -16.11 13.90 3.37
N PHE A 75 -15.47 14.02 4.53
CA PHE A 75 -16.14 13.83 5.83
C PHE A 75 -17.21 14.88 6.07
N VAL A 76 -16.87 16.16 5.89
CA VAL A 76 -17.81 17.27 6.06
C VAL A 76 -18.97 17.16 5.07
N ILE A 77 -18.69 16.86 3.80
CA ILE A 77 -19.73 16.65 2.77
C ILE A 77 -20.65 15.48 3.15
N SER A 78 -20.10 14.39 3.68
CA SER A 78 -20.89 13.22 4.10
C SER A 78 -21.83 13.54 5.27
N VAL A 79 -21.38 14.34 6.24
CA VAL A 79 -22.22 14.80 7.37
C VAL A 79 -23.39 15.65 6.87
N ILE A 80 -23.12 16.58 5.95
CA ILE A 80 -24.16 17.47 5.38
C ILE A 80 -25.19 16.64 4.60
N LEU A 81 -24.74 15.76 3.71
CA LEU A 81 -25.63 14.91 2.90
C LEU A 81 -26.47 13.97 3.77
N MET A 82 -25.87 13.37 4.80
CA MET A 82 -26.62 12.50 5.72
C MET A 82 -27.69 13.26 6.50
N GLY A 83 -27.42 14.51 6.88
CA GLY A 83 -28.42 15.40 7.48
C GLY A 83 -29.57 15.71 6.51
N GLN A 84 -29.27 15.99 5.24
CA GLN A 84 -30.30 16.24 4.22
C GLN A 84 -31.16 14.99 3.97
N ILE A 85 -30.55 13.81 3.85
CA ILE A 85 -31.28 12.55 3.63
C ILE A 85 -32.19 12.25 4.82
N ALA A 86 -31.70 12.40 6.05
CA ALA A 86 -32.47 12.17 7.27
C ALA A 86 -33.72 13.05 7.33
N ARG A 87 -33.59 14.34 7.00
CA ARG A 87 -34.71 15.29 6.97
C ARG A 87 -35.69 15.01 5.84
N THR A 88 -35.18 14.75 4.64
CA THR A 88 -36.00 14.66 3.43
C THR A 88 -36.76 13.34 3.32
N PHE A 89 -36.12 12.21 3.66
CA PHE A 89 -36.69 10.88 3.41
C PHE A 89 -37.26 10.22 4.67
N PHE A 90 -36.80 10.63 5.85
CA PHE A 90 -37.15 9.97 7.10
C PHE A 90 -37.81 10.89 8.12
N ASP A 91 -38.02 12.18 7.78
CA ASP A 91 -38.58 13.21 8.66
C ASP A 91 -37.86 13.28 10.03
N LEU A 92 -36.54 13.04 10.01
CA LEU A 92 -35.69 13.09 11.19
C LEU A 92 -34.95 14.43 11.24
N ASN A 93 -34.91 15.06 12.42
CA ASN A 93 -34.13 16.27 12.69
C ASN A 93 -32.96 16.00 13.65
N PRO A 94 -31.92 15.25 13.22
CA PRO A 94 -30.78 14.99 14.07
C PRO A 94 -29.97 16.27 14.29
N SER A 95 -29.42 16.41 15.50
CA SER A 95 -28.51 17.52 15.82
C SER A 95 -27.16 17.35 15.13
N ASP A 96 -26.40 18.45 15.00
CA ASP A 96 -25.06 18.41 14.38
C ASP A 96 -24.12 17.45 15.10
N ILE A 97 -24.24 17.35 16.43
CA ILE A 97 -23.47 16.41 17.26
C ILE A 97 -23.87 14.96 16.94
N GLN A 98 -25.16 14.68 16.79
CA GLN A 98 -25.63 13.33 16.42
C GLN A 98 -25.11 12.94 15.03
N LEU A 99 -25.21 13.83 14.04
CA LEU A 99 -24.69 13.59 12.70
C LEU A 99 -23.17 13.38 12.69
N PHE A 100 -22.43 14.15 13.48
CA PHE A 100 -20.99 13.99 13.65
C PHE A 100 -20.63 12.62 14.23
N ILE A 101 -21.30 12.20 15.32
CA ILE A 101 -21.05 10.90 15.97
C ILE A 101 -21.36 9.74 15.01
N ILE A 102 -22.51 9.80 14.32
CA ILE A 102 -22.92 8.76 13.37
C ILE A 102 -21.93 8.67 12.21
N ALA A 103 -21.55 9.80 11.61
CA ALA A 103 -20.60 9.82 10.50
C ALA A 103 -19.23 9.28 10.93
N PHE A 104 -18.75 9.67 12.11
CA PHE A 104 -17.48 9.16 12.66
C PHE A 104 -17.54 7.65 12.89
N PHE A 105 -18.64 7.14 13.46
CA PHE A 105 -18.85 5.71 13.68
C PHE A 105 -18.89 4.92 12.36
N LEU A 106 -19.64 5.38 11.36
CA LEU A 106 -19.73 4.73 10.04
C LEU A 106 -18.37 4.68 9.34
N ILE A 107 -17.59 5.76 9.44
CA ILE A 107 -16.23 5.81 8.91
C ILE A 107 -15.31 4.83 9.63
N ALA A 108 -15.39 4.75 10.96
CA ALA A 108 -14.62 3.79 11.73
C ALA A 108 -14.96 2.33 11.34
N VAL A 109 -16.24 2.02 11.15
CA VAL A 109 -16.70 0.70 10.66
C VAL A 109 -16.22 0.43 9.24
N ALA A 110 -16.34 1.39 8.33
CA ALA A 110 -15.86 1.26 6.96
C ALA A 110 -14.35 1.00 6.92
N PHE A 111 -13.57 1.70 7.75
CA PHE A 111 -12.13 1.47 7.89
C PHE A 111 -11.83 0.09 8.47
N PHE A 112 -12.54 -0.34 9.51
CA PHE A 112 -12.40 -1.67 10.10
C PHE A 112 -12.63 -2.78 9.07
N CYS A 113 -13.63 -2.62 8.20
CA CYS A 113 -13.94 -3.53 7.11
C CYS A 113 -12.88 -3.48 6.00
N ALA A 114 -12.45 -2.28 5.59
CA ALA A 114 -11.41 -2.08 4.58
C ALA A 114 -10.05 -2.64 5.01
N GLU A 115 -9.73 -2.61 6.30
CA GLU A 115 -8.51 -3.22 6.83
C GLU A 115 -8.51 -4.75 6.66
N ARG A 116 -9.68 -5.39 6.81
CA ARG A 116 -9.84 -6.86 6.75
C ARG A 116 -10.15 -7.42 5.36
N ASN A 117 -10.73 -6.63 4.45
CA ASN A 117 -11.15 -7.09 3.12
C ASN A 117 -10.58 -6.20 2.00
N ARG A 118 -9.83 -6.82 1.07
CA ARG A 118 -9.13 -6.14 -0.02
C ARG A 118 -10.07 -5.61 -1.10
N ASP A 119 -11.13 -6.32 -1.41
CA ASP A 119 -12.07 -5.91 -2.46
C ASP A 119 -13.01 -4.82 -1.93
N PHE A 120 -13.43 -4.93 -0.67
CA PHE A 120 -14.13 -3.84 0.02
C PHE A 120 -13.30 -2.56 0.05
N ARG A 121 -11.99 -2.65 0.29
CA ARG A 121 -11.09 -1.48 0.28
C ARG A 121 -11.05 -0.78 -1.07
N LYS A 122 -11.04 -1.53 -2.18
CA LYS A 122 -11.07 -0.94 -3.53
C LYS A 122 -12.39 -0.23 -3.78
N ALA A 123 -13.50 -0.88 -3.45
CA ALA A 123 -14.83 -0.29 -3.57
C ALA A 123 -14.98 0.98 -2.71
N TYR A 124 -14.53 0.92 -1.46
CA TYR A 124 -14.54 2.06 -0.53
C TYR A 124 -13.75 3.27 -1.05
N VAL A 125 -12.54 3.05 -1.58
CA VAL A 125 -11.72 4.15 -2.14
C VAL A 125 -12.37 4.77 -3.37
N LEU A 126 -13.08 3.99 -4.19
CA LEU A 126 -13.83 4.48 -5.35
C LEU A 126 -15.16 5.15 -4.94
N ALA A 127 -15.75 4.74 -3.82
CA ALA A 127 -16.99 5.31 -3.31
C ALA A 127 -16.82 6.78 -2.90
N ILE A 128 -15.66 7.19 -2.40
CA ILE A 128 -15.40 8.58 -1.97
C ILE A 128 -15.59 9.59 -3.12
N PRO A 129 -14.90 9.48 -4.28
CA PRO A 129 -15.13 10.38 -5.41
C PRO A 129 -16.53 10.18 -6.03
N ALA A 130 -17.06 8.95 -6.04
CA ALA A 130 -18.41 8.70 -6.53
C ALA A 130 -19.48 9.42 -5.69
N LEU A 131 -19.30 9.50 -4.37
CA LEU A 131 -20.23 10.17 -3.46
C LEU A 131 -20.23 11.69 -3.67
N VAL A 132 -19.07 12.28 -3.96
CA VAL A 132 -18.94 13.70 -4.33
C VAL A 132 -19.61 14.00 -5.68
N LEU A 133 -19.46 13.10 -6.66
CA LEU A 133 -20.14 13.22 -7.94
C LEU A 133 -21.66 13.08 -7.79
N VAL A 134 -22.12 12.07 -7.05
CA VAL A 134 -23.54 11.86 -6.78
C VAL A 134 -24.14 13.04 -6.02
N TYR A 135 -23.46 13.57 -5.00
CA TYR A 135 -23.89 14.79 -4.30
C TYR A 135 -23.98 15.99 -5.24
N GLY A 136 -22.96 16.19 -6.08
CA GLY A 136 -22.94 17.24 -7.08
C GLY A 136 -24.08 17.14 -8.09
N VAL A 137 -24.36 15.93 -8.57
CA VAL A 137 -25.44 15.65 -9.54
C VAL A 137 -26.80 15.83 -8.89
N ILE A 138 -27.03 15.29 -7.69
CA ILE A 138 -28.29 15.50 -6.95
C ILE A 138 -28.52 17.00 -6.71
N GLY A 139 -27.47 17.74 -6.35
CA GLY A 139 -27.51 19.19 -6.21
C GLY A 139 -27.88 19.97 -7.48
N LEU A 140 -27.69 19.41 -8.68
CA LEU A 140 -28.16 20.02 -9.92
C LEU A 140 -29.68 19.89 -10.11
N PHE A 141 -30.32 18.92 -9.45
CA PHE A 141 -31.75 18.61 -9.60
C PHE A 141 -32.60 18.97 -8.38
N THR A 142 -31.98 19.41 -7.27
CA THR A 142 -32.69 19.92 -6.09
C THR A 142 -32.76 21.44 -6.12
N ASP A 143 -33.97 22.02 -6.06
CA ASP A 143 -34.31 23.45 -6.22
C ASP A 143 -33.80 24.40 -5.10
N THR A 144 -32.65 24.13 -4.50
CA THR A 144 -32.12 25.00 -3.42
C THR A 144 -31.35 26.21 -3.93
N ASP A 145 -30.97 26.25 -5.21
CA ASP A 145 -30.34 27.41 -5.87
C ASP A 145 -30.60 27.40 -7.39
N PRO A 146 -30.92 28.54 -8.04
CA PRO A 146 -31.09 28.60 -9.49
C PRO A 146 -29.76 28.34 -10.23
N PHE A 147 -29.86 27.69 -11.39
CA PHE A 147 -28.78 27.67 -12.37
C PHE A 147 -28.34 29.11 -12.68
N PRO A 148 -27.03 29.45 -12.65
CA PRO A 148 -25.86 28.56 -12.69
C PRO A 148 -25.21 28.25 -11.32
N GLY A 149 -25.83 28.60 -10.19
CA GLY A 149 -25.23 28.51 -8.86
C GLY A 149 -24.73 27.11 -8.47
N ASN A 150 -25.54 26.08 -8.70
CA ASN A 150 -25.18 24.69 -8.37
C ASN A 150 -24.13 24.10 -9.31
N LEU A 151 -24.15 24.47 -10.60
CA LEU A 151 -23.12 24.07 -11.56
C LEU A 151 -21.78 24.72 -11.22
N PHE A 152 -21.79 25.99 -10.80
CA PHE A 152 -20.59 26.70 -10.36
C PHE A 152 -20.01 26.09 -9.08
N LYS A 153 -20.85 25.80 -8.07
CA LYS A 153 -20.44 25.11 -6.84
C LYS A 153 -19.85 23.73 -7.15
N PHE A 154 -20.47 22.96 -8.05
CA PHE A 154 -19.96 21.65 -8.46
C PHE A 154 -18.60 21.77 -9.16
N ALA A 155 -18.46 22.69 -10.11
CA ALA A 155 -17.22 22.90 -10.84
C ALA A 155 -16.08 23.34 -9.91
N VAL A 156 -16.34 24.25 -8.98
CA VAL A 156 -15.34 24.76 -8.03
C VAL A 156 -14.95 23.73 -6.96
N LEU A 157 -15.92 22.99 -6.42
CA LEU A 157 -15.65 22.06 -5.31
C LEU A 157 -15.16 20.69 -5.75
N SER A 158 -15.46 20.26 -6.98
CA SER A 158 -15.10 18.91 -7.46
C SER A 158 -14.20 18.93 -8.70
N ALA A 159 -14.58 19.64 -9.76
CA ALA A 159 -13.87 19.57 -11.04
C ALA A 159 -12.51 20.28 -11.02
N LEU A 160 -12.42 21.47 -10.41
CA LEU A 160 -11.16 22.22 -10.31
C LEU A 160 -10.12 21.51 -9.41
N PRO A 161 -10.44 21.00 -8.21
CA PRO A 161 -9.50 20.21 -7.43
C PRO A 161 -9.11 18.90 -8.12
N ALA A 162 -10.05 18.22 -8.79
CA ALA A 162 -9.75 17.01 -9.56
C ALA A 162 -8.81 17.30 -10.72
N LEU A 163 -9.03 18.38 -11.48
CA LEU A 163 -8.17 18.82 -12.58
C LEU A 163 -6.79 19.25 -12.06
N TRP A 164 -6.74 19.98 -10.94
CA TRP A 164 -5.48 20.39 -10.31
C TRP A 164 -4.67 19.19 -9.80
N LEU A 165 -5.32 18.23 -9.14
CA LEU A 165 -4.69 16.98 -8.71
C LEU A 165 -4.21 16.16 -9.91
N TRP A 166 -5.00 16.10 -10.98
CA TRP A 166 -4.65 15.41 -12.23
C TRP A 166 -3.41 16.04 -12.89
N GLN A 167 -3.38 17.36 -13.07
CA GLN A 167 -2.22 18.06 -13.64
C GLN A 167 -0.96 17.86 -12.79
N ARG A 168 -1.09 17.99 -11.47
CA ARG A 168 0.06 17.86 -10.54
C ARG A 168 0.55 16.42 -10.41
N ALA A 169 -0.30 15.44 -10.67
CA ALA A 169 0.06 14.03 -10.76
C ALA A 169 0.64 13.64 -12.14
N ARG A 170 0.34 14.41 -13.20
CA ARG A 170 0.78 14.11 -14.57
C ARG A 170 2.29 14.29 -14.77
N ASP A 171 2.84 15.39 -14.27
CA ASP A 171 4.25 15.75 -14.52
C ASP A 171 5.20 15.24 -13.41
N LYS A 172 4.65 15.05 -12.20
CA LYS A 172 5.29 14.23 -11.16
C LYS A 172 4.81 12.82 -11.37
N GLY A 173 5.30 12.18 -12.43
CA GLY A 173 4.93 10.82 -12.82
C GLY A 173 4.69 9.97 -11.57
N TYR A 174 3.64 9.15 -11.62
CA TYR A 174 3.06 8.31 -10.57
C TYR A 174 4.02 7.35 -9.81
N LYS A 175 5.30 7.71 -9.64
CA LYS A 175 6.28 7.26 -8.64
C LYS A 175 5.73 7.19 -7.21
N MET A 176 4.56 7.75 -6.91
CA MET A 176 3.94 7.63 -5.60
C MET A 176 3.15 6.34 -5.37
N LEU A 177 2.77 5.51 -6.36
CA LEU A 177 1.96 4.32 -6.04
C LEU A 177 1.93 3.14 -7.03
N SER A 178 2.86 3.04 -8.00
CA SER A 178 3.12 1.87 -8.84
C SER A 178 2.70 1.96 -10.31
N ASP A 179 3.68 2.21 -11.17
CA ASP A 179 3.60 1.89 -12.60
C ASP A 179 3.89 0.40 -12.79
N GLY A 180 3.03 -0.48 -12.27
CA GLY A 180 3.19 -1.95 -12.34
C GLY A 180 4.31 -2.52 -11.44
N ALA A 181 5.23 -1.68 -10.94
CA ALA A 181 6.29 -2.11 -10.03
C ALA A 181 5.78 -2.77 -8.75
N ASP A 182 4.62 -2.39 -8.23
CA ASP A 182 4.01 -2.95 -7.01
C ASP A 182 3.13 -4.19 -7.33
N LYS A 183 2.71 -4.36 -8.60
CA LYS A 183 2.14 -5.62 -9.10
C LYS A 183 3.18 -6.73 -9.06
N ASP A 184 4.43 -6.43 -9.42
CA ASP A 184 5.51 -7.42 -9.43
C ASP A 184 6.27 -7.44 -8.09
N TYR A 185 6.52 -6.29 -7.47
CA TYR A 185 7.21 -6.23 -6.17
C TYR A 185 6.44 -6.90 -5.04
N ARG A 186 5.11 -6.76 -4.93
CA ARG A 186 4.38 -7.35 -3.79
C ARG A 186 4.45 -8.88 -3.81
N PRO A 187 4.10 -9.58 -4.92
CA PRO A 187 4.29 -11.02 -5.02
C PRO A 187 5.76 -11.41 -4.82
N GLY A 188 6.71 -10.70 -5.45
CA GLY A 188 8.13 -10.99 -5.30
C GLY A 188 8.61 -10.87 -3.85
N ARG A 189 8.21 -9.82 -3.14
CA ARG A 189 8.50 -9.64 -1.72
C ARG A 189 7.85 -10.73 -0.88
N ASP A 190 6.59 -11.07 -1.14
CA ASP A 190 5.89 -12.09 -0.36
C ASP A 190 6.57 -13.46 -0.53
N LEU A 191 6.91 -13.84 -1.76
CA LEU A 191 7.72 -15.04 -2.07
C LEU A 191 9.11 -15.00 -1.40
N TYR A 192 9.76 -13.84 -1.40
CA TYR A 192 11.05 -13.65 -0.75
C TYR A 192 10.98 -13.89 0.76
N MET A 193 9.95 -13.33 1.40
CA MET A 193 9.72 -13.48 2.84
C MET A 193 9.29 -14.90 3.20
N ASP A 194 8.66 -15.61 2.25
CA ASP A 194 8.30 -17.03 2.35
C ASP A 194 9.50 -17.97 2.05
N GLY A 195 10.70 -17.43 1.81
CA GLY A 195 11.92 -18.20 1.51
C GLY A 195 11.97 -18.80 0.10
N GLN A 196 10.99 -18.48 -0.76
CA GLN A 196 10.92 -18.95 -2.15
C GLN A 196 11.73 -18.02 -3.06
N TYR A 197 13.02 -17.90 -2.79
CA TYR A 197 13.88 -16.87 -3.38
C TYR A 197 13.96 -16.96 -4.91
N ALA A 198 14.16 -18.14 -5.49
CA ALA A 198 14.22 -18.28 -6.95
C ALA A 198 12.94 -17.80 -7.65
N GLN A 199 11.76 -18.06 -7.05
CA GLN A 199 10.49 -17.55 -7.56
C GLN A 199 10.31 -16.05 -7.27
N ALA A 200 10.87 -15.54 -6.18
CA ALA A 200 10.87 -14.12 -5.90
C ALA A 200 11.58 -13.32 -7.00
N PHE A 201 12.69 -13.85 -7.55
CA PHE A 201 13.44 -13.18 -8.62
C PHE A 201 12.60 -12.90 -9.86
N THR A 202 11.75 -13.84 -10.29
CA THR A 202 10.89 -13.67 -11.49
C THR A 202 9.96 -12.46 -11.39
N HIS A 203 9.65 -12.04 -10.17
CA HIS A 203 8.81 -10.88 -9.86
C HIS A 203 9.63 -9.65 -9.43
N LEU A 204 10.75 -9.84 -8.74
CA LEU A 204 11.59 -8.74 -8.26
C LEU A 204 12.42 -8.12 -9.39
N GLU A 205 12.93 -8.91 -10.34
CA GLU A 205 13.75 -8.42 -11.46
C GLU A 205 12.97 -7.43 -12.37
N PRO A 206 11.74 -7.71 -12.85
CA PRO A 206 10.99 -6.73 -13.64
C PRO A 206 10.72 -5.43 -12.87
N ALA A 207 10.42 -5.52 -11.57
CA ALA A 207 10.23 -4.35 -10.73
C ALA A 207 11.54 -3.56 -10.55
N ALA A 208 12.66 -4.25 -10.37
CA ALA A 208 13.98 -3.64 -10.24
C ALA A 208 14.50 -3.04 -11.55
N LYS A 209 14.20 -3.64 -12.72
CA LYS A 209 14.46 -3.08 -14.06
C LYS A 209 13.79 -1.73 -14.24
N ARG A 210 12.53 -1.61 -13.81
CA ARG A 210 11.80 -0.32 -13.74
C ARG A 210 12.29 0.59 -12.60
N GLY A 211 13.30 0.16 -11.86
CA GLY A 211 13.99 0.97 -10.89
C GLY A 211 13.30 1.05 -9.53
N HIS A 212 12.51 0.05 -9.15
CA HIS A 212 11.86 -0.04 -7.84
C HIS A 212 12.88 -0.26 -6.72
N MET A 213 13.08 0.76 -5.89
CA MET A 213 14.14 0.81 -4.87
C MET A 213 14.13 -0.38 -3.88
N LYS A 214 12.94 -0.86 -3.49
CA LYS A 214 12.85 -1.99 -2.55
C LYS A 214 13.07 -3.34 -3.23
N SER A 215 12.80 -3.44 -4.54
CA SER A 215 13.10 -4.67 -5.29
C SER A 215 14.60 -4.77 -5.50
N LEU A 216 15.25 -3.66 -5.88
CA LEU A 216 16.70 -3.55 -5.96
C LEU A 216 17.34 -3.97 -4.64
N TYR A 217 16.85 -3.45 -3.50
CA TYR A 217 17.35 -3.87 -2.19
C TYR A 217 17.17 -5.37 -1.90
N LEU A 218 16.01 -5.95 -2.19
CA LEU A 218 15.80 -7.38 -1.93
C LEU A 218 16.65 -8.28 -2.83
N LEU A 219 16.88 -7.88 -4.08
CA LEU A 219 17.80 -8.59 -4.98
C LEU A 219 19.23 -8.49 -4.47
N GLY A 220 19.66 -7.30 -4.03
CA GLY A 220 20.97 -7.11 -3.38
C GLY A 220 21.14 -8.02 -2.17
N HIS A 221 20.14 -8.04 -1.28
CA HIS A 221 20.15 -8.90 -0.10
C HIS A 221 20.18 -10.39 -0.45
N ALA A 222 19.47 -10.81 -1.50
CA ALA A 222 19.56 -12.20 -1.94
C ALA A 222 20.94 -12.56 -2.47
N HIS A 223 21.55 -11.70 -3.29
CA HIS A 223 22.90 -11.94 -3.82
C HIS A 223 23.96 -11.93 -2.72
N GLU A 224 23.83 -11.05 -1.73
CA GLU A 224 24.75 -10.97 -0.60
C GLU A 224 24.77 -12.28 0.21
N HIS A 225 23.62 -12.94 0.34
CA HIS A 225 23.43 -14.12 1.17
C HIS A 225 23.30 -15.44 0.37
N GLY A 226 23.47 -15.41 -0.95
CA GLY A 226 23.30 -16.60 -1.81
C GLY A 226 21.87 -17.19 -1.78
N GLN A 227 20.85 -16.34 -1.67
CA GLN A 227 19.45 -16.76 -1.56
C GLN A 227 18.79 -16.87 -2.94
N GLY A 228 18.56 -18.11 -3.38
CA GLY A 228 17.89 -18.41 -4.65
C GLY A 228 18.80 -18.39 -5.89
N ARG A 229 20.02 -17.89 -5.74
CA ARG A 229 21.15 -17.95 -6.68
C ARG A 229 22.45 -18.00 -5.88
N ASP A 230 23.57 -18.23 -6.54
CA ASP A 230 24.89 -18.20 -5.92
C ASP A 230 25.20 -16.83 -5.31
N GLN A 231 26.00 -16.85 -4.24
CA GLN A 231 26.41 -15.65 -3.53
C GLN A 231 27.31 -14.80 -4.43
N ASP A 232 26.99 -13.52 -4.52
CA ASP A 232 27.73 -12.53 -5.31
C ASP A 232 27.67 -11.18 -4.59
N ARG A 233 28.70 -10.92 -3.78
CA ARG A 233 28.78 -9.72 -2.94
C ARG A 233 28.98 -8.46 -3.77
N VAL A 234 29.75 -8.53 -4.84
CA VAL A 234 30.00 -7.40 -5.76
C VAL A 234 28.69 -6.99 -6.43
N ARG A 235 27.92 -7.94 -6.96
CA ARG A 235 26.59 -7.68 -7.53
C ARG A 235 25.59 -7.17 -6.49
N ALA A 236 25.64 -7.69 -5.26
CA ALA A 236 24.80 -7.20 -4.17
C ALA A 236 25.05 -5.71 -3.87
N ALA A 237 26.33 -5.31 -3.78
CA ALA A 237 26.71 -3.91 -3.58
C ALA A 237 26.17 -3.01 -4.71
N ARG A 238 26.18 -3.45 -5.97
CA ARG A 238 25.57 -2.67 -7.07
C ARG A 238 24.07 -2.46 -6.88
N PHE A 239 23.35 -3.51 -6.52
CA PHE A 239 21.92 -3.43 -6.25
C PHE A 239 21.61 -2.46 -5.12
N TYR A 240 22.43 -2.49 -4.06
CA TYR A 240 22.32 -1.55 -2.94
C TYR A 240 22.67 -0.12 -3.34
N ASP A 241 23.75 0.12 -4.08
CA ASP A 241 24.11 1.46 -4.56
C ASP A 241 22.99 2.05 -5.44
N LYS A 242 22.46 1.27 -6.39
CA LYS A 242 21.36 1.71 -7.26
C LYS A 242 20.09 2.04 -6.48
N ALA A 243 19.79 1.30 -5.41
CA ALA A 243 18.69 1.61 -4.51
C ALA A 243 18.99 2.84 -3.62
N SER A 244 20.24 3.01 -3.18
CA SER A 244 20.70 4.10 -2.33
C SER A 244 20.61 5.45 -3.05
N ARG A 245 21.05 5.52 -4.33
CA ARG A 245 20.95 6.71 -5.20
C ARG A 245 19.52 7.18 -5.43
N LYS A 246 18.54 6.30 -5.22
CA LYS A 246 17.11 6.61 -5.27
C LYS A 246 16.53 7.03 -3.91
N GLY A 247 17.37 7.23 -2.90
CA GLY A 247 16.98 7.68 -1.57
C GLY A 247 16.57 6.56 -0.61
N TYR A 248 16.88 5.30 -0.90
CA TYR A 248 16.52 4.20 0.01
C TYR A 248 17.56 4.01 1.13
N ALA A 249 17.32 4.65 2.27
CA ALA A 249 18.24 4.68 3.41
C ALA A 249 18.64 3.30 3.99
N LYS A 250 17.83 2.25 3.79
CA LYS A 250 18.22 0.89 4.18
C LYS A 250 19.25 0.29 3.22
N ALA A 251 19.10 0.54 1.92
CA ALA A 251 20.10 0.12 0.95
C ALA A 251 21.39 0.91 1.08
N ARG A 252 21.32 2.20 1.47
CA ARG A 252 22.54 2.96 1.74
C ARG A 252 23.38 2.31 2.85
N ARG A 253 22.74 2.03 3.99
CA ARG A 253 23.41 1.31 5.10
C ARG A 253 23.95 -0.05 4.67
N ALA A 254 23.12 -0.86 4.02
CA ALA A 254 23.57 -2.18 3.55
C ALA A 254 24.71 -2.10 2.52
N PHE A 255 24.75 -1.06 1.68
CA PHE A 255 25.88 -0.79 0.79
C PHE A 255 27.13 -0.43 1.58
N ASP A 256 27.03 0.54 2.49
CA ASP A 256 28.16 1.01 3.28
C ASP A 256 28.75 -0.15 4.13
N ASP A 257 27.89 -0.88 4.86
CA ASP A 257 28.27 -2.04 5.67
C ASP A 257 28.96 -3.14 4.83
N LEU A 258 28.39 -3.45 3.64
CA LEU A 258 28.93 -4.48 2.76
C LEU A 258 30.27 -4.03 2.14
N PHE A 259 30.37 -2.79 1.69
CA PHE A 259 31.56 -2.26 1.03
C PHE A 259 32.74 -2.08 2.00
N GLU A 260 32.48 -1.71 3.25
CA GLU A 260 33.50 -1.70 4.31
C GLU A 260 34.11 -3.09 4.55
N SER A 261 33.34 -4.15 4.31
CA SER A 261 33.76 -5.54 4.47
C SER A 261 34.39 -6.16 3.21
N PHE A 262 34.64 -5.38 2.15
CA PHE A 262 35.26 -5.86 0.93
C PHE A 262 36.78 -6.00 1.07
N ASP A 263 37.34 -7.03 0.43
CA ASP A 263 38.78 -7.12 0.21
C ASP A 263 39.23 -6.33 -1.04
N ALA A 264 40.55 -6.22 -1.24
CA ALA A 264 41.13 -5.47 -2.36
C ALA A 264 40.71 -6.01 -3.74
N THR A 265 40.38 -7.31 -3.84
CA THR A 265 39.94 -7.93 -5.10
C THR A 265 38.47 -7.60 -5.38
N GLU A 266 37.62 -7.62 -4.35
CA GLU A 266 36.20 -7.25 -4.44
C GLU A 266 36.04 -5.75 -4.76
N ILE A 267 36.84 -4.88 -4.14
CA ILE A 267 36.88 -3.44 -4.45
C ILE A 267 37.25 -3.23 -5.91
N LYS A 268 38.34 -3.86 -6.38
CA LYS A 268 38.78 -3.74 -7.78
C LYS A 268 37.74 -4.27 -8.76
N ALA A 269 37.07 -5.39 -8.45
CA ALA A 269 35.99 -5.93 -9.27
C ALA A 269 34.77 -4.99 -9.33
N PHE A 270 34.41 -4.40 -8.18
CA PHE A 270 33.33 -3.42 -8.11
C PHE A 270 33.62 -2.18 -8.98
N GLU A 271 34.82 -1.61 -8.84
CA GLU A 271 35.31 -0.45 -9.60
C GLU A 271 35.42 -0.72 -11.11
N THR A 272 35.97 -1.88 -11.49
CA THR A 272 36.16 -2.26 -12.90
C THR A 272 34.82 -2.32 -13.63
N GLU A 273 33.83 -2.97 -13.05
CA GLU A 273 32.49 -3.08 -13.65
C GLU A 273 31.68 -1.77 -13.55
N LEU A 274 32.01 -0.85 -12.62
CA LEU A 274 31.44 0.51 -12.57
C LEU A 274 31.82 1.35 -13.80
N GLY A 275 33.00 1.08 -14.39
CA GLY A 275 33.50 1.75 -15.60
C GLY A 275 32.95 1.20 -16.92
N VAL A 276 32.30 0.02 -16.91
CA VAL A 276 31.96 -0.73 -18.14
C VAL A 276 30.45 -0.89 -18.35
N ILE A 277 29.66 -0.98 -17.28
CA ILE A 277 28.31 -1.55 -17.37
C ILE A 277 27.20 -0.49 -17.34
N GLY A 278 26.44 -0.40 -18.44
CA GLY A 278 25.16 0.31 -18.50
C GLY A 278 24.09 -0.35 -17.63
N SER A 279 23.04 0.39 -17.25
CA SER A 279 22.06 -0.06 -16.24
C SER A 279 21.25 -1.33 -16.57
N GLU A 280 21.40 -1.86 -17.79
CA GLU A 280 20.70 -3.02 -18.35
C GLU A 280 21.36 -4.37 -18.02
N GLU A 281 22.67 -4.46 -17.81
CA GLU A 281 23.37 -5.74 -17.56
C GLU A 281 23.28 -6.22 -16.11
N LEU A 282 22.55 -5.50 -15.25
CA LEU A 282 22.30 -5.87 -13.86
C LEU A 282 21.33 -7.05 -13.70
N PHE A 283 20.74 -7.58 -14.78
CA PHE A 283 19.63 -8.52 -14.74
C PHE A 283 19.73 -9.65 -15.74
#